data_AF-A0A3D5BQW5-F1
#
_entry.id   AF-A0A3D5BQW5-F1
#
_cell.length_a   1.000
_cell.length_b   1.000
_cell.length_c   1.000
_cell.angle_alpha   90.00
_cell.angle_beta   90.00
_cell.angle_gamma   90.00
#
_symmetry.space_group_name_H-M   'P 1'
#
loop_
_entity.id
_entity.type
_entity.pdbx_description
1 polymer ?
#
loop_
_entity_poly.entity_id
_entity_poly.type
_entity_poly.pdbx_seq_one_letter_code
_entity_poly.pdbx_strand_id
1 'polypeptide(L)'
;MRLFICMDDTDNLESKDTGWLVEDACREMTAMGWGRYSQISRHQLFVHPDIPYTSHNSAMVFTADTDVPGEKYVELLSAYLQRHSAPGSDPGLCVAHEPLNVSGAGFTWAATARS
;
A
#
# COMPACT_ATOMS: atom_id res chain seq x y z
N MET A 1 -13.41 12.34 -4.35
CA MET A 1 -12.73 11.54 -5.39
C MET A 1 -12.58 10.10 -4.89
N ARG A 2 -12.28 9.15 -5.79
CA ARG A 2 -11.93 7.79 -5.40
C ARG A 2 -10.47 7.51 -5.71
N LEU A 3 -9.75 7.02 -4.72
CA LEU A 3 -8.37 6.55 -4.84
C LEU A 3 -8.32 5.02 -4.77
N PHE A 4 -7.39 4.43 -5.50
CA PHE A 4 -6.93 3.05 -5.35
C PHE A 4 -5.56 3.08 -4.70
N ILE A 5 -5.40 2.36 -3.60
CA ILE A 5 -4.18 2.34 -2.81
C ILE A 5 -3.71 0.89 -2.69
N CYS A 6 -2.42 0.67 -2.88
CA CYS A 6 -1.79 -0.64 -2.82
C CYS A 6 -0.50 -0.57 -1.98
N MET A 7 -0.32 -1.56 -1.11
CA MET A 7 0.87 -1.73 -0.25
C MET A 7 1.33 -3.19 -0.28
N ASP A 8 2.64 -3.42 -0.33
CA ASP A 8 3.27 -4.74 -0.36
C ASP A 8 4.65 -4.76 0.34
N ASP A 9 5.18 -5.97 0.57
CA ASP A 9 6.51 -6.26 1.12
C ASP A 9 6.89 -5.50 2.40
N THR A 10 5.97 -5.50 3.37
CA THR A 10 6.15 -4.79 4.65
C THR A 10 6.57 -5.68 5.82
N ASP A 11 6.53 -7.00 5.62
CA ASP A 11 6.68 -7.99 6.69
C ASP A 11 7.91 -8.89 6.50
N ASN A 12 8.23 -9.62 7.57
CA ASN A 12 9.18 -10.72 7.57
C ASN A 12 8.66 -11.85 8.49
N LEU A 13 9.43 -12.93 8.64
CA LEU A 13 9.02 -14.11 9.42
C LEU A 13 8.73 -13.84 10.91
N GLU A 14 9.18 -12.70 11.45
CA GLU A 14 9.08 -12.35 12.87
C GLU A 14 8.17 -11.14 13.12
N SER A 15 7.66 -10.49 12.07
CA SER A 15 6.82 -9.29 12.17
C SER A 15 5.33 -9.60 12.04
N LYS A 16 4.53 -8.54 12.19
CA LYS A 16 3.12 -8.58 11.79
C LYS A 16 3.02 -8.65 10.28
N ASP A 17 1.95 -9.26 9.78
CA ASP A 17 1.71 -9.36 8.35
C ASP A 17 1.34 -8.01 7.72
N THR A 18 1.52 -7.94 6.40
CA THR A 18 1.21 -6.76 5.59
C THR A 18 -0.26 -6.35 5.70
N GLY A 19 -1.17 -7.33 5.82
CA GLY A 19 -2.60 -7.06 5.98
C GLY A 19 -2.92 -6.27 7.23
N TRP A 20 -2.31 -6.66 8.36
CA TRP A 20 -2.45 -5.97 9.64
C TRP A 20 -1.94 -4.52 9.57
N LEU A 21 -0.79 -4.29 8.91
CA LEU A 21 -0.26 -2.94 8.73
C LEU A 21 -1.18 -2.05 7.89
N VAL A 22 -1.79 -2.59 6.83
CA VAL A 22 -2.78 -1.84 6.03
C VAL A 22 -4.04 -1.54 6.85
N GLU A 23 -4.54 -2.49 7.64
CA GLU A 23 -5.68 -2.24 8.53
C GLU A 23 -5.39 -1.13 9.54
N ASP A 24 -4.21 -1.15 10.14
CA ASP A 24 -3.78 -0.17 11.13
C ASP A 24 -3.64 1.23 10.51
N ALA A 25 -3.00 1.34 9.34
CA ALA A 25 -2.93 2.59 8.57
C ALA A 25 -4.32 3.14 8.23
N CYS A 26 -5.26 2.28 7.79
CA CYS A 26 -6.65 2.67 7.54
C CYS A 26 -7.35 3.21 8.80
N ARG A 27 -7.10 2.62 9.98
CA ARG A 27 -7.64 3.12 11.26
C ARG A 27 -7.07 4.49 11.60
N GLU A 28 -5.75 4.70 11.45
CA GLU A 28 -5.13 5.99 11.69
C GLU A 28 -5.70 7.08 10.78
N MET A 29 -5.78 6.82 9.47
CA MET A 29 -6.34 7.78 8.53
C MET A 29 -7.83 8.04 8.78
N THR A 30 -8.60 7.02 9.18
CA THR A 30 -10.01 7.20 9.59
C THR A 30 -10.12 8.12 10.81
N ALA A 31 -9.23 7.96 11.81
CA ALA A 31 -9.20 8.82 13.00
C ALA A 31 -8.81 10.27 12.66
N MET A 32 -8.03 10.49 11.60
CA MET A 32 -7.73 11.82 11.05
C MET A 32 -8.90 12.41 10.23
N GLY A 33 -9.99 11.67 10.06
CA GLY A 33 -11.13 12.08 9.24
C GLY A 33 -10.88 12.00 7.74
N TRP A 34 -9.85 11.25 7.31
CA TRP A 34 -9.56 11.08 5.89
C TRP A 34 -10.48 10.02 5.32
N GLY A 35 -11.44 10.45 4.51
CA GLY A 35 -12.26 9.60 3.65
C GLY A 35 -12.99 8.42 4.29
N ARG A 36 -13.50 7.54 3.43
CA ARG A 36 -14.08 6.23 3.79
C ARG A 36 -13.39 5.15 2.98
N TYR A 37 -13.06 4.03 3.63
CA TYR A 37 -12.27 2.96 3.03
C TYR A 37 -13.12 1.74 2.67
N SER A 38 -12.76 1.05 1.59
CA SER A 38 -13.32 -0.27 1.28
C SER A 38 -12.77 -1.35 2.21
N GLN A 39 -13.28 -2.57 2.06
CA GLN A 39 -12.55 -3.75 2.54
C GLN A 39 -11.19 -3.85 1.83
N ILE A 40 -10.21 -4.44 2.53
CA ILE A 40 -8.88 -4.71 1.99
C ILE A 40 -8.93 -6.05 1.26
N SER A 41 -8.53 -6.06 -0.01
CA SER A 41 -8.33 -7.28 -0.79
C SER A 41 -6.86 -7.67 -0.81
N ARG A 42 -6.60 -8.98 -0.68
CA ARG A 42 -5.26 -9.56 -0.80
C ARG A 42 -5.09 -10.16 -2.20
N HIS A 43 -4.08 -9.70 -2.94
CA HIS A 43 -3.77 -10.18 -4.28
C HIS A 43 -2.44 -10.93 -4.26
N GLN A 44 -2.46 -12.22 -4.58
CA GLN A 44 -1.24 -12.99 -4.80
C GLN A 44 -0.54 -12.49 -6.07
N LEU A 45 0.71 -12.07 -5.95
CA LEU A 45 1.53 -11.66 -7.08
C LEU A 45 2.02 -12.87 -7.87
N PHE A 46 2.43 -12.64 -9.11
CA PHE A 46 2.83 -13.69 -10.04
C PHE A 46 3.95 -14.55 -9.45
N VAL A 47 3.74 -15.87 -9.44
CA VAL A 47 4.76 -16.83 -9.01
C VAL A 47 5.66 -17.14 -10.20
N HIS A 48 6.90 -16.69 -10.14
CA HIS A 48 7.89 -16.91 -11.18
C HIS A 48 8.92 -17.96 -10.73
N PRO A 49 9.32 -18.95 -11.56
CA PRO A 49 10.29 -19.97 -11.18
C PRO A 49 11.69 -19.42 -10.82
N ASP A 50 12.07 -18.29 -11.42
CA ASP A 50 13.33 -17.60 -11.13
C ASP A 50 13.31 -16.75 -9.84
N ILE A 51 12.15 -16.65 -9.16
CA ILE A 51 12.02 -15.95 -7.88
C ILE A 51 11.75 -17.01 -6.81
N PRO A 52 12.50 -17.06 -5.70
CA PRO A 52 12.23 -17.98 -4.61
C PRO A 52 10.75 -17.93 -4.22
N TYR A 53 10.09 -19.08 -4.18
CA TYR A 53 8.68 -19.14 -3.82
C TYR A 53 8.50 -18.60 -2.40
N THR A 54 7.77 -17.50 -2.27
CA THR A 54 7.29 -16.99 -0.98
C THR A 54 5.77 -17.07 -0.96
N SER A 55 5.21 -17.69 0.09
CA SER A 55 3.76 -17.64 0.36
C SER A 55 3.26 -16.23 0.69
N HIS A 56 4.18 -15.28 0.86
CA HIS A 56 3.98 -13.91 1.26
C HIS A 56 4.11 -12.91 0.11
N ASN A 57 4.29 -13.36 -1.14
CA ASN A 57 4.34 -12.49 -2.31
C ASN A 57 2.93 -11.95 -2.66
N SER A 58 2.42 -11.04 -1.84
CA SER A 58 1.07 -10.51 -1.97
C SER A 58 1.03 -9.01 -1.75
N ALA A 59 0.14 -8.36 -2.48
CA ALA A 59 -0.17 -6.97 -2.30
C ALA A 59 -1.56 -6.80 -1.66
N MET A 60 -1.68 -5.85 -0.75
CA MET A 60 -2.94 -5.42 -0.15
C MET A 60 -3.47 -4.23 -0.93
N VAL A 61 -4.74 -4.28 -1.33
CA VAL A 61 -5.38 -3.24 -2.13
C VAL A 61 -6.67 -2.79 -1.45
N PHE A 62 -6.91 -1.48 -1.44
CA PHE A 62 -8.15 -0.90 -0.94
C PHE A 62 -8.46 0.41 -1.68
N THR A 63 -9.69 0.89 -1.57
CA THR A 63 -10.09 2.18 -2.11
C THR A 63 -10.42 3.17 -1.00
N ALA A 64 -10.24 4.46 -1.31
CA ALA A 64 -10.62 5.56 -0.44
C ALA A 64 -11.54 6.53 -1.17
N ASP A 65 -12.75 6.73 -0.65
CA ASP A 65 -13.66 7.80 -1.04
C ASP A 65 -13.36 9.02 -0.16
N THR A 66 -12.66 10.02 -0.71
CA THR A 66 -12.01 11.10 0.06
C THR A 66 -12.02 12.43 -0.69
N ASP A 67 -11.90 13.53 0.02
CA ASP A 67 -11.60 14.87 -0.51
C ASP A 67 -10.12 15.25 -0.36
N VAL A 68 -9.34 14.43 0.35
CA VAL A 68 -7.90 14.62 0.56
C VAL A 68 -7.11 14.28 -0.72
N PRO A 69 -6.18 15.15 -1.17
CA PRO A 69 -5.35 14.89 -2.35
C PRO A 69 -4.52 13.61 -2.25
N GLY A 70 -4.32 12.91 -3.37
CA GLY A 70 -3.56 11.65 -3.40
C GLY A 70 -2.11 11.79 -2.94
N GLU A 71 -1.50 12.95 -3.17
CA GLU A 71 -0.15 13.29 -2.72
C GLU A 71 -0.03 13.28 -1.20
N LYS A 72 -1.12 13.62 -0.49
CA LYS A 72 -1.17 13.56 0.97
C LYS A 72 -1.24 12.12 1.48
N TYR A 73 -1.92 11.23 0.76
CA TYR A 73 -1.85 9.79 1.03
C TYR A 73 -0.44 9.25 0.81
N VAL A 74 0.22 9.66 -0.27
CA VAL A 74 1.61 9.27 -0.55
C VAL A 74 2.53 9.72 0.59
N GLU A 75 2.47 10.99 0.98
CA GLU A 75 3.30 11.53 2.07
C GLU A 75 3.11 10.75 3.38
N LEU A 76 1.85 10.55 3.79
CA LEU A 76 1.52 9.88 5.05
C LEU A 76 1.88 8.40 5.01
N LEU A 77 1.48 7.67 3.96
CA LEU A 77 1.67 6.23 3.88
C LEU A 77 3.14 5.85 3.64
N SER A 78 3.90 6.66 2.89
CA SER A 78 5.35 6.45 2.80
C SER A 78 6.04 6.63 4.15
N ALA A 79 5.65 7.63 4.94
CA ALA A 79 6.18 7.80 6.30
C ALA A 79 5.76 6.66 7.24
N TYR A 80 4.52 6.19 7.11
CA TYR A 80 4.02 5.04 7.86
C TYR A 80 4.84 3.78 7.54
N LEU A 81 5.03 3.46 6.26
CA LEU A 81 5.83 2.31 5.82
C LEU A 81 7.28 2.38 6.35
N GLN A 82 7.94 3.54 6.26
CA GLN A 82 9.30 3.71 6.79
C GLN A 82 9.41 3.43 8.29
N ARG A 83 8.36 3.71 9.06
CA ARG A 83 8.35 3.54 10.52
C ARG A 83 7.93 2.14 10.95
N HIS A 84 7.07 1.48 10.17
CA HIS A 84 6.36 0.28 10.61
C HIS A 84 6.75 -1.00 9.85
N SER A 85 7.36 -0.88 8.67
CA SER A 85 7.85 -2.05 7.93
C SER A 85 8.95 -2.78 8.68
N ALA A 86 8.98 -4.10 8.52
CA ALA A 86 9.94 -4.95 9.20
C ALA A 86 11.37 -4.69 8.70
N PRO A 87 12.40 -4.79 9.56
CA PRO A 87 13.79 -4.68 9.11
C PRO A 87 14.10 -5.65 7.98
N GLY A 88 14.65 -5.13 6.88
CA GLY A 88 15.02 -5.90 5.70
C GLY A 88 13.90 -6.16 4.69
N SER A 89 12.69 -5.63 4.89
CA SER A 89 11.64 -5.64 3.88
C SER A 89 11.80 -4.46 2.90
N ASP A 90 11.26 -4.56 1.68
CA ASP A 90 11.33 -3.53 0.64
C ASP A 90 9.92 -2.99 0.28
N PRO A 91 9.31 -2.17 1.16
CA PRO A 91 7.90 -1.86 1.08
C PRO A 91 7.54 -1.00 -0.13
N GLY A 92 6.55 -1.43 -0.91
CA GLY A 92 5.98 -0.69 -2.03
C GLY A 92 4.68 0.05 -1.67
N LEU A 93 4.47 1.18 -2.34
CA LEU A 93 3.26 2.00 -2.25
C LEU A 93 2.86 2.50 -3.63
N CYS A 94 1.59 2.32 -3.98
CA CYS A 94 0.97 2.92 -5.17
C CYS A 94 -0.34 3.60 -4.81
N VAL A 95 -0.53 4.83 -5.29
CA VAL A 95 -1.78 5.59 -5.18
C VAL A 95 -2.20 6.05 -6.57
N ALA A 96 -3.43 5.70 -6.97
CA ALA A 96 -4.00 6.04 -8.27
C ALA A 96 -5.42 6.60 -8.12
N HIS A 97 -5.81 7.53 -9.00
CA HIS A 97 -7.14 8.13 -9.00
C HIS A 97 -8.10 7.42 -9.97
N GLU A 98 -9.40 7.46 -9.68
CA GLU A 98 -10.45 7.09 -10.63
C GLU A 98 -10.80 8.28 -11.58
N PRO A 99 -10.99 8.05 -12.90
CA PRO A 99 -10.79 6.79 -13.62
C PRO A 99 -9.32 6.40 -13.70
N LEU A 100 -9.03 5.11 -13.57
CA LEU A 100 -7.68 4.58 -13.62
C LEU A 100 -7.07 4.86 -15.00
N ASN A 101 -6.22 5.88 -15.11
CA ASN A 101 -5.59 6.22 -16.37
C ASN A 101 -4.29 5.43 -16.52
N VAL A 102 -4.37 4.25 -17.15
CA VAL A 102 -3.25 3.33 -17.37
C VAL A 102 -2.18 3.86 -18.34
N SER A 103 -2.38 5.04 -18.93
CA SER A 103 -1.45 5.66 -19.91
C SER A 103 -0.21 6.34 -19.31
N GLY A 104 0.06 6.16 -18.01
CA GLY A 104 1.32 6.56 -17.37
C GLY A 104 1.37 7.98 -16.79
N ALA A 105 0.39 8.84 -17.07
CA ALA A 105 0.37 10.24 -16.61
C ALA A 105 -0.44 10.50 -15.31
N GLY A 106 -1.00 9.45 -14.68
CA GLY A 106 -1.89 9.58 -13.50
C GLY A 106 -1.49 8.73 -12.29
N PHE A 107 -0.26 8.19 -12.26
CA PHE A 107 0.25 7.42 -11.14
C PHE A 107 1.27 8.23 -10.36
N THR A 108 1.05 8.38 -9.07
CA THR A 108 2.11 8.79 -8.15
C THR A 108 2.69 7.51 -7.56
N TRP A 109 3.80 7.05 -8.16
CA TRP A 109 4.62 5.99 -7.58
C TRP A 109 5.49 6.58 -6.49
N ALA A 110 5.33 6.12 -5.26
CA ALA A 110 6.32 6.31 -4.22
C ALA A 110 6.97 4.96 -3.95
N ALA A 111 7.99 4.64 -4.76
CA ALA A 111 8.91 3.58 -4.38
C ALA A 111 9.73 4.10 -3.19
N THR A 112 9.45 3.60 -1.99
CA THR A 112 10.34 3.73 -0.83
C THR A 112 11.53 2.77 -0.89
N ALA A 113 11.79 2.16 -2.06
CA ALA A 113 12.88 1.22 -2.29
C ALA A 113 14.25 1.91 -2.29
N ARG A 114 14.77 2.24 -1.10
CA ARG A 114 16.21 2.36 -0.81
C ARG A 114 16.49 2.06 0.66
N SER A 115 17.02 0.86 0.92
CA SER A 115 18.27 0.69 1.68
C SER A 115 18.85 -0.70 1.41
#